data_AF-A0A3M1P8S4-F1
#
_entry.id   AF-A0A3M1P8S4-F1
#
_cell.length_a   1.000
_cell.length_b   1.000
_cell.length_c   1.000
_cell.angle_alpha   90.00
_cell.angle_beta   90.00
_cell.angle_gamma   90.00
#
_symmetry.space_group_name_H-M   'P 1'
#
loop_
_entity.id
_entity.type
_entity.pdbx_description
1 polymer ?
#
loop_
_entity_poly.entity_id
_entity_poly.type
_entity_poly.pdbx_seq_one_letter_code
_entity_poly.pdbx_strand_id
1 'polypeptide(L)'
;MTIFAVLNTILQSRNRMTTSFVLMSALVVLDVFANAILVPRWHLQGAALATTIVAAVGAGGSALLVYRDIPAFVSLLSLLRMAGVAGLVFVVSSALHNLEVHVFVKCAGLSGLYFLLLWLSGEIDEGDFGRLRAALSRA
;
A
#
# COMPACT_ATOMS: atom_id res chain seq x y z
N MET A 1 2.92 0.40 4.30
CA MET A 1 4.27 0.98 4.52
C MET A 1 4.98 1.39 3.23
N THR A 2 4.90 0.61 2.15
CA THR A 2 5.57 0.92 0.86
C THR A 2 5.14 2.26 0.23
N ILE A 3 3.83 2.55 0.19
CA ILE A 3 3.30 3.81 -0.37
C ILE A 3 3.84 5.04 0.39
N PHE A 4 3.91 4.96 1.71
CA PHE A 4 4.46 6.02 2.55
C PHE A 4 5.93 6.29 2.25
N ALA A 5 6.75 5.24 2.10
CA ALA A 5 8.16 5.38 1.76
C ALA A 5 8.37 6.05 0.38
N VAL A 6 7.56 5.69 -0.62
CA VAL A 6 7.60 6.30 -1.96
C VAL A 6 7.24 7.77 -1.90
N LEU A 7 6.14 8.14 -1.22
CA LEU A 7 5.71 9.53 -1.07
C LEU A 7 6.75 10.38 -0.32
N ASN A 8 7.36 9.82 0.72
CA ASN A 8 8.41 10.50 1.48
C ASN A 8 9.67 10.74 0.62
N THR A 9 10.03 9.78 -0.23
CA THR A 9 11.14 9.92 -1.18
C THR A 9 10.86 11.05 -2.19
N ILE A 10 9.62 11.15 -2.68
CA ILE A 10 9.20 12.23 -3.58
C ILE A 10 9.28 13.59 -2.87
N LEU A 11 8.82 13.68 -1.62
CA LEU A 11 8.91 14.91 -0.83
C LEU A 11 10.36 15.32 -0.53
N GLN A 12 11.24 14.36 -0.23
CA GLN A 12 12.67 14.60 -0.06
C GLN A 12 13.32 15.13 -1.35
N SER A 13 12.96 14.57 -2.51
CA SER A 13 13.47 15.04 -3.81
C SER A 13 13.06 16.48 -4.14
N ARG A 14 11.98 16.99 -3.52
CA ARG A 14 11.45 18.35 -3.68
C ARG A 14 11.95 19.35 -2.64
N ASN A 15 12.95 18.97 -1.84
CA ASN A 15 13.55 19.81 -0.79
C ASN A 15 12.55 20.27 0.31
N ARG A 16 11.41 19.56 0.47
CA ARG A 16 10.45 19.76 1.59
C ARG A 16 10.73 18.81 2.75
N MET A 17 11.99 18.81 3.17
CA MET A 17 12.48 17.91 4.23
C MET A 17 11.83 18.23 5.58
N THR A 18 11.55 19.51 5.86
CA THR A 18 10.89 19.97 7.10
C THR A 18 9.47 19.45 7.24
N THR A 19 8.65 19.53 6.19
CA THR A 19 7.26 19.01 6.22
C THR A 19 7.23 17.50 6.40
N SER A 20 8.15 16.79 5.74
CA SER A 20 8.29 15.34 5.86
C SER A 20 8.72 14.93 7.27
N PHE A 21 9.64 15.69 7.87
CA PHE A 21 10.10 15.46 9.24
C PHE A 21 8.99 15.68 10.26
N VAL A 22 8.21 16.77 10.13
CA VAL A 22 7.05 17.04 11.00
C VAL A 22 6.00 15.95 10.88
N LEU A 23 5.74 15.45 9.67
CA LEU A 23 4.78 14.37 9.48
C LEU A 23 5.29 13.06 10.08
N MET A 24 6.56 12.71 9.88
CA MET A 24 7.17 11.53 10.51
C MET A 24 7.14 11.61 12.04
N SER A 25 7.51 12.74 12.63
CA SER A 25 7.50 12.88 14.08
C SER A 25 6.09 12.77 14.66
N ALA A 26 5.09 13.37 14.01
CA ALA A 26 3.69 13.23 14.40
C ALA A 26 3.21 11.78 14.32
N LEU A 27 3.60 11.02 13.28
CA LEU A 27 3.23 9.62 13.13
C LEU A 27 3.88 8.72 14.20
N VAL A 28 5.13 8.98 14.57
CA VAL A 28 5.81 8.24 15.65
C VAL A 28 5.10 8.47 16.98
N VAL A 29 4.74 9.71 17.29
CA VAL A 29 3.97 10.02 18.51
C VAL A 29 2.62 9.30 18.48
N LEU A 30 1.91 9.36 17.36
CA LEU A 30 0.63 8.66 17.19
C LEU A 30 0.78 7.15 17.37
N ASP A 31 1.85 6.53 16.86
CA ASP A 31 2.11 5.11 17.00
C ASP A 31 2.37 4.69 18.44
N VAL A 32 3.14 5.48 19.19
CA VAL A 32 3.36 5.25 20.63
C VAL A 32 2.03 5.32 21.39
N PHE A 33 1.21 6.34 21.12
CA PHE A 33 -0.11 6.48 21.77
C PHE A 33 -1.07 5.35 21.41
N ALA A 34 -1.16 4.99 20.13
CA ALA A 34 -2.01 3.91 19.65
C ALA A 34 -1.58 2.58 20.27
N ASN A 35 -0.28 2.26 20.27
CA ASN A 35 0.22 1.05 20.91
C ASN A 35 -0.05 1.05 22.42
N ALA A 36 0.15 2.17 23.12
CA ALA A 36 -0.12 2.25 24.56
C ALA A 36 -1.59 1.97 24.92
N ILE A 37 -2.54 2.30 24.05
CA ILE A 37 -3.98 2.09 24.27
C ILE A 37 -4.45 0.71 23.79
N LEU A 38 -4.01 0.27 22.61
CA LEU A 38 -4.51 -0.94 21.96
C LEU A 38 -3.83 -2.22 22.45
N VAL A 39 -2.54 -2.18 22.76
CA VAL A 39 -1.78 -3.35 23.24
C VAL A 39 -2.33 -3.92 24.55
N PRO A 40 -2.66 -3.12 25.59
CA PRO A 40 -3.19 -3.70 26.84
C PRO A 40 -4.56 -4.37 26.66
N ARG A 41 -5.36 -3.96 25.66
CA ARG A 41 -6.69 -4.56 25.41
C ARG A 41 -6.66 -5.75 24.46
N TRP A 42 -5.83 -5.72 23.42
CA TRP A 42 -5.85 -6.70 22.32
C TRP A 42 -4.50 -7.38 22.03
N HIS A 43 -3.49 -7.13 22.86
CA HIS A 43 -2.16 -7.75 22.79
C HIS A 43 -1.55 -7.63 21.38
N LEU A 44 -1.21 -8.76 20.74
CA LEU A 44 -0.63 -8.83 19.40
C LEU A 44 -1.53 -8.23 18.32
N GLN A 45 -2.84 -8.43 18.40
CA GLN A 45 -3.80 -7.86 17.44
C GLN A 45 -3.87 -6.34 17.61
N GLY A 46 -3.75 -5.86 18.85
CA GLY A 46 -3.69 -4.44 19.17
C GLY A 46 -2.49 -3.74 18.53
N ALA A 47 -1.31 -4.35 18.59
CA ALA A 47 -0.10 -3.82 17.94
C ALA A 47 -0.25 -3.78 16.40
N ALA A 48 -0.82 -4.84 15.81
CA ALA A 48 -1.07 -4.88 14.37
C ALA A 48 -2.08 -3.81 13.93
N LEU A 49 -3.14 -3.58 14.71
CA LEU A 49 -4.12 -2.52 14.44
C LEU A 49 -3.51 -1.12 14.59
N ALA A 50 -2.71 -0.88 15.63
CA ALA A 50 -2.04 0.40 15.85
C ALA A 50 -1.17 0.78 14.65
N THR A 51 -0.30 -0.14 14.21
CA THR A 51 0.57 0.08 13.05
C THR A 51 -0.21 0.26 11.75
N THR A 52 -1.34 -0.44 11.58
CA THR A 52 -2.23 -0.29 10.41
C THR A 52 -2.89 1.09 10.40
N ILE A 53 -3.38 1.57 11.54
CA ILE A 53 -3.98 2.91 11.68
C ILE A 53 -2.95 3.98 11.37
N VAL A 54 -1.76 3.89 11.98
CA VAL A 54 -0.68 4.86 11.75
C VAL A 54 -0.23 4.83 10.30
N ALA A 55 -0.12 3.66 9.69
CA ALA A 55 0.21 3.53 8.27
C ALA A 55 -0.86 4.18 7.38
N ALA A 56 -2.14 4.01 7.70
CA ALA A 56 -3.25 4.62 6.95
C ALA A 56 -3.25 6.15 7.09
N VAL A 57 -3.06 6.67 8.31
CA VAL A 57 -2.95 8.11 8.58
C VAL A 57 -1.72 8.69 7.87
N GLY A 58 -0.58 8.02 7.93
CA GLY A 58 0.65 8.47 7.30
C GLY A 58 0.58 8.46 5.77
N ALA A 59 -0.02 7.41 5.20
CA ALA A 59 -0.27 7.35 3.76
C ALA A 59 -1.24 8.44 3.32
N GLY A 60 -2.36 8.63 4.03
CA GLY A 60 -3.36 9.66 3.72
C GLY A 60 -2.79 11.08 3.86
N GLY A 61 -2.08 11.37 4.95
CA GLY A 61 -1.43 12.66 5.17
C GLY A 61 -0.38 12.98 4.11
N SER A 62 0.45 11.99 3.77
CA SER A 62 1.45 12.15 2.70
C SER A 62 0.80 12.32 1.32
N ALA A 63 -0.27 11.57 1.04
CA ALA A 63 -1.01 11.69 -0.21
C ALA A 63 -1.65 13.08 -0.35
N LEU A 64 -2.24 13.63 0.71
CA LEU A 64 -2.79 14.99 0.72
C LEU A 64 -1.71 16.05 0.47
N LEU A 65 -0.55 15.93 1.11
CA LEU A 65 0.56 16.85 0.88
C LEU A 65 1.05 16.79 -0.57
N VAL A 66 1.21 15.60 -1.13
CA VAL A 66 1.64 15.43 -2.53
C VAL A 66 0.55 15.90 -3.49
N TYR A 67 -0.73 15.68 -3.21
CA TYR A 67 -1.83 16.12 -4.08
C TYR A 67 -1.88 17.64 -4.26
N ARG A 68 -1.49 18.41 -3.24
CA ARG A 68 -1.38 19.87 -3.35
C ARG A 68 -0.32 20.31 -4.37
N ASP A 69 0.76 19.55 -4.48
CA ASP A 69 1.88 19.88 -5.36
C ASP A 69 1.79 19.15 -6.72
N ILE A 70 1.11 17.99 -6.78
CA ILE A 70 0.91 17.15 -7.98
C ILE A 70 -0.53 16.61 -7.98
N PRO A 71 -1.51 17.39 -8.49
CA PRO A 71 -2.92 17.01 -8.47
C PRO A 71 -3.26 15.76 -9.32
N ALA A 72 -2.34 15.30 -10.17
CA ALA A 72 -2.49 14.11 -11.01
C ALA A 72 -1.81 12.84 -10.44
N PHE A 73 -1.27 12.89 -9.22
CA PHE A 73 -0.42 11.80 -8.71
C PHE A 73 -1.19 10.49 -8.45
N VAL A 74 -2.47 10.58 -8.08
CA VAL A 74 -3.31 9.40 -7.88
C VAL A 74 -4.67 9.66 -8.51
N SER A 75 -5.01 8.91 -9.56
CA SER A 75 -6.36 8.99 -10.11
C SER A 75 -7.31 8.24 -9.18
N LEU A 76 -8.43 8.87 -8.80
CA LEU A 76 -9.44 8.23 -7.96
C LEU A 76 -9.96 6.93 -8.60
N LEU A 77 -9.99 6.90 -9.94
CA LEU A 77 -10.38 5.75 -10.74
C LEU A 77 -9.43 4.56 -10.54
N SER A 78 -8.11 4.81 -10.55
CA SER A 78 -7.07 3.81 -10.27
C SER A 78 -7.23 3.23 -8.86
N LEU A 79 -7.50 4.09 -7.88
CA LEU A 79 -7.71 3.70 -6.48
C LEU A 79 -8.95 2.79 -6.32
N LEU A 80 -10.07 3.14 -6.98
CA LEU A 80 -11.29 2.33 -7.01
C LEU A 80 -11.08 1.00 -7.73
N ARG A 81 -10.35 0.99 -8.83
CA ARG A 81 -10.03 -0.22 -9.59
C ARG A 81 -9.15 -1.17 -8.79
N MET A 82 -8.10 -0.68 -8.14
CA MET A 82 -7.27 -1.46 -7.24
C MET A 82 -8.08 -2.03 -6.06
N ALA A 83 -8.95 -1.22 -5.47
CA ALA A 83 -9.85 -1.67 -4.40
C ALA A 83 -10.82 -2.77 -4.90
N GLY A 84 -11.37 -2.62 -6.11
CA GLY A 84 -12.22 -3.62 -6.74
C GLY A 84 -11.50 -4.95 -6.99
N VAL A 85 -10.26 -4.90 -7.52
CA VAL A 85 -9.43 -6.09 -7.72
C VAL A 85 -9.10 -6.76 -6.39
N ALA A 86 -8.71 -6.00 -5.37
CA ALA A 86 -8.46 -6.53 -4.03
C ALA A 86 -9.72 -7.19 -3.42
N GLY A 87 -10.89 -6.58 -3.61
CA GLY A 87 -12.17 -7.13 -3.18
C GLY A 87 -12.51 -8.45 -3.88
N LEU A 88 -12.29 -8.53 -5.20
CA LEU A 88 -12.48 -9.78 -5.95
C LEU A 88 -11.54 -10.88 -5.47
N VAL A 89 -10.26 -10.58 -5.27
CA VAL A 89 -9.29 -11.54 -4.74
C VAL A 89 -9.69 -12.02 -3.34
N PHE A 90 -10.23 -11.13 -2.49
CA PHE A 90 -10.75 -11.50 -1.18
C PHE A 90 -11.94 -12.47 -1.26
N VAL A 91 -12.89 -12.23 -2.17
CA VAL A 91 -14.03 -13.13 -2.40
C VAL A 91 -13.54 -14.50 -2.88
N VAL A 92 -12.61 -14.52 -3.84
CA VAL A 92 -12.03 -15.78 -4.35
C VAL A 92 -11.26 -16.52 -3.26
N SER A 93 -10.47 -15.81 -2.46
CA SER A 93 -9.76 -16.39 -1.31
C SER A 93 -10.72 -17.00 -0.29
N SER A 94 -11.89 -16.39 -0.07
CA SER A 94 -12.90 -16.92 0.84
C SER A 94 -13.53 -18.20 0.31
N ALA A 95 -13.78 -18.28 -0.99
CA ALA A 95 -14.29 -19.49 -1.64
C ALA A 95 -13.28 -20.65 -1.61
N LEU A 96 -11.98 -20.35 -1.65
CA LEU A 96 -10.90 -21.34 -1.63
C LEU A 96 -10.52 -21.82 -0.21
N HIS A 97 -11.20 -21.36 0.84
CA HIS A 97 -10.86 -21.70 2.22
C HIS A 97 -10.91 -23.22 2.46
N ASN A 98 -11.92 -23.90 1.92
CA ASN A 98 -12.19 -25.33 2.15
C ASN A 98 -11.28 -26.30 1.38
N LEU A 99 -10.43 -25.82 0.47
CA LEU A 99 -9.47 -26.68 -0.23
C LEU A 99 -8.29 -27.02 0.68
N GLU A 100 -8.01 -28.29 0.96
CA GLU A 100 -6.82 -28.73 1.71
C GLU A 100 -5.54 -28.69 0.88
N VAL A 101 -5.30 -27.58 0.18
CA VAL A 101 -4.07 -27.33 -0.57
C VAL A 101 -3.07 -26.62 0.34
N HIS A 102 -1.78 -26.94 0.18
CA HIS A 102 -0.68 -26.25 0.87
C HIS A 102 -0.80 -24.72 0.76
N VAL A 103 -0.62 -24.04 1.89
CA VAL A 103 -0.78 -22.57 2.02
C VAL A 103 0.06 -21.81 0.99
N PHE A 104 1.29 -22.26 0.72
CA PHE A 104 2.16 -21.66 -0.29
C PHE A 104 1.55 -21.65 -1.69
N VAL A 105 0.88 -22.72 -2.09
CA VAL A 105 0.25 -22.83 -3.41
C VAL A 105 -0.98 -21.91 -3.50
N LYS A 106 -1.77 -21.82 -2.42
CA LYS A 106 -2.88 -20.86 -2.34
C LYS A 106 -2.40 -19.42 -2.47
N CYS A 107 -1.34 -19.05 -1.76
CA CYS A 107 -0.74 -17.72 -1.85
C CYS A 107 -0.21 -17.43 -3.25
N ALA A 108 0.54 -18.36 -3.85
CA ALA A 108 1.06 -18.20 -5.20
C ALA A 108 -0.07 -18.03 -6.24
N GLY A 109 -1.13 -18.84 -6.14
CA GLY A 109 -2.30 -18.76 -7.02
C GLY A 109 -3.06 -17.45 -6.87
N LEU A 110 -3.31 -16.99 -5.64
CA LEU A 110 -3.97 -15.71 -5.37
C LEU A 110 -3.12 -14.53 -5.84
N SER A 111 -1.80 -14.58 -5.66
CA SER A 111 -0.89 -13.57 -6.20
C SER A 111 -0.94 -13.53 -7.72
N GLY A 112 -0.90 -14.68 -8.40
CA GLY A 112 -1.04 -14.76 -9.85
C GLY A 112 -2.37 -14.18 -10.34
N LEU A 113 -3.47 -14.53 -9.67
CA LEU A 113 -4.80 -13.99 -9.96
C LEU A 113 -4.86 -12.48 -9.77
N TYR A 114 -4.26 -11.95 -8.70
CA TYR A 114 -4.20 -10.52 -8.45
C TYR A 114 -3.48 -9.77 -9.59
N PHE A 115 -2.31 -10.25 -10.01
CA PHE A 115 -1.59 -9.65 -11.14
C PHE A 115 -2.36 -9.75 -12.46
N LEU A 116 -3.01 -10.90 -12.71
CA LEU A 116 -3.85 -11.10 -13.89
C LEU A 116 -5.01 -10.09 -13.91
N LEU A 117 -5.69 -9.89 -12.79
CA LEU A 117 -6.79 -8.94 -12.67
C LEU A 117 -6.32 -7.49 -12.82
N LEU A 118 -5.17 -7.12 -12.26
CA LEU A 118 -4.58 -5.80 -12.47
C LEU A 118 -4.24 -5.56 -13.94
N TRP A 119 -3.66 -6.56 -14.61
CA TRP A 119 -3.37 -6.49 -16.04
C TRP A 119 -4.65 -6.36 -16.88
N LEU A 120 -5.66 -7.18 -16.60
CA LEU A 120 -6.95 -7.13 -17.29
C LEU A 120 -7.71 -5.81 -17.05
N SER A 121 -7.52 -5.21 -15.87
CA SER A 121 -8.10 -3.91 -15.56
C SER A 121 -7.45 -2.75 -16.33
N GLY A 122 -6.35 -3.00 -17.05
CA GLY A 122 -5.58 -1.99 -17.77
C GLY A 122 -4.81 -1.05 -16.83
N GLU A 123 -4.55 -1.49 -15.61
CA GLU A 123 -3.74 -0.75 -14.64
C GLU A 123 -2.25 -1.03 -14.84
N ILE A 124 -1.91 -2.20 -15.38
CA ILE A 124 -0.58 -2.54 -15.84
C ILE A 124 -0.59 -2.39 -17.36
N ASP A 125 -0.07 -1.27 -17.85
CA ASP A 125 0.03 -1.00 -19.29
C ASP A 125 1.25 -1.72 -19.89
N GLU A 126 1.21 -2.04 -21.18
CA GLU A 126 2.35 -2.63 -21.91
C GLU A 126 3.58 -1.72 -21.87
N GLY A 127 3.35 -0.40 -21.75
CA GLY A 127 4.40 0.60 -21.56
C GLY A 127 5.22 0.39 -20.27
N ASP A 128 4.63 -0.16 -19.21
CA ASP A 128 5.35 -0.42 -17.96
C ASP A 128 6.27 -1.65 -18.07
N PHE A 129 5.89 -2.67 -18.85
CA PHE A 129 6.79 -3.78 -19.20
C PHE A 129 8.00 -3.31 -20.01
N GLY A 130 7.79 -2.36 -20.93
CA GLY A 130 8.88 -1.72 -21.68
C GLY A 130 9.89 -1.03 -20.77
N ARG A 131 9.41 -0.30 -19.74
CA ARG A 131 10.25 0.37 -18.74
C ARG A 131 11.01 -0.62 -17.85
N LEU A 132 10.34 -1.70 -17.42
CA LEU A 132 10.95 -2.77 -16.63
C LEU A 132 12.08 -3.46 -17.39
N ARG A 133 11.84 -3.78 -18.67
CA ARG A 133 12.86 -4.38 -19.54
C ARG A 133 14.05 -3.44 -19.76
N ALA A 134 13.80 -2.15 -19.90
CA ALA A 134 14.85 -1.13 -20.03
C ALA A 134 15.66 -0.91 -18.74
N ALA A 135 15.05 -1.09 -17.57
CA ALA A 135 15.74 -1.05 -16.29
C ALA A 135 16.63 -2.30 -16.08
N LEU A 136 16.11 -3.48 -16.43
CA LEU A 136 16.84 -4.76 -16.34
C LEU A 136 18.01 -4.86 -17.32
N SER A 137 17.94 -4.19 -18.48
CA SER A 137 19.06 -4.16 -19.43
C SER A 137 20.17 -3.17 -19.05
N ARG A 138 19.96 -2.33 -18.04
CA ARG A 138 20.94 -1.37 -17.50
C ARG A 138 21.55 -1.79 -16.16
N ALA A 139 21.03 -2.85 -15.55
CA ALA A 139 21.54 -3.47 -14.33
C ALA A 139 22.46 -4.65 -14.66
#